data_AF-A0A0S4WS16-F1
#
_entry.id   AF-A0A0S4WS16-F1
#
_cell.length_a   1.000
_cell.length_b   1.000
_cell.length_c   1.000
_cell.angle_alpha   90.00
_cell.angle_beta   90.00
_cell.angle_gamma   90.00
#
_symmetry.space_group_name_H-M   'P 1'
#
loop_
_entity.id
_entity.type
_entity.pdbx_description
1 polymer ?
#
loop_
_entity_poly.entity_id
_entity_poly.type
_entity_poly.pdbx_seq_one_letter_code
_entity_poly.pdbx_strand_id
1 'polypeptide(L)'
;MQTSIKFQQKIEETITYWGAMKIAIIVTLAVLSTGVGLRAARLWYRASKVSIVPYWASDPNAIEPVDKYLSQLSWTTAIMQAYQQGAELNTKAAAWTAAATFLGMLTTLAGLVPC
;
A
#
# COMPACT_ATOMS: atom_id res chain seq x y z
N MET A 1 -26.22 -41.95 29.29
CA MET A 1 -25.45 -42.29 28.07
C MET A 1 -25.84 -41.42 26.87
N GLN A 2 -27.13 -41.23 26.54
CA GLN A 2 -27.51 -40.30 25.45
C GLN A 2 -27.19 -38.82 25.71
N THR A 3 -27.25 -38.38 26.97
CA THR A 3 -26.95 -36.99 27.37
C THR A 3 -25.48 -36.63 27.20
N SER A 4 -24.55 -37.56 27.43
CA SER A 4 -23.12 -37.33 27.21
C SER A 4 -22.77 -37.23 25.72
N ILE A 5 -23.45 -37.99 24.85
CA ILE A 5 -23.23 -37.94 23.39
C ILE A 5 -23.67 -36.59 22.81
N LYS A 6 -24.85 -36.11 23.19
CA LYS A 6 -25.36 -34.79 22.74
C LYS A 6 -24.46 -33.63 23.20
N PHE A 7 -23.86 -33.76 24.38
CA PHE A 7 -22.92 -32.77 24.90
C PHE A 7 -21.61 -32.74 24.11
N GLN A 8 -21.05 -33.91 23.78
CA GLN A 8 -19.84 -34.01 22.94
C GLN A 8 -20.07 -33.46 21.53
N GLN A 9 -21.20 -33.81 20.88
CA GLN A 9 -21.55 -33.26 19.57
C GLN A 9 -21.65 -31.73 19.58
N LYS A 10 -22.26 -31.15 20.61
CA LYS A 10 -22.38 -29.69 20.73
C LYS A 10 -21.02 -29.01 20.89
N ILE A 11 -20.07 -29.66 21.57
CA ILE A 11 -18.68 -29.16 21.69
C ILE A 11 -17.99 -29.20 20.33
N GLU A 12 -18.07 -30.32 19.61
CA GLU A 12 -17.45 -30.47 18.28
C GLU A 12 -18.00 -29.47 17.26
N GLU A 13 -19.32 -29.25 17.26
CA GLU A 13 -19.96 -28.22 16.43
C GLU A 13 -19.43 -26.83 16.80
N THR A 14 -19.38 -26.48 18.08
CA THR A 14 -18.91 -25.16 18.54
C THR A 14 -17.45 -24.91 18.17
N ILE A 15 -16.58 -25.91 18.33
CA ILE A 15 -15.17 -25.84 17.94
C ILE A 15 -15.05 -25.65 16.43
N THR A 16 -15.84 -26.38 15.65
CA THR A 16 -15.83 -26.29 14.18
C THR A 16 -16.27 -24.91 13.68
N TYR A 17 -17.37 -24.37 14.21
CA TYR A 17 -17.84 -23.02 13.83
C TYR A 17 -16.84 -21.94 14.23
N TRP A 18 -16.23 -22.06 15.40
CA TRP A 18 -15.25 -21.10 15.87
C TRP A 18 -13.98 -21.11 15.00
N GLY A 19 -13.49 -22.30 14.63
CA GLY A 19 -12.38 -22.46 13.70
C GLY A 19 -12.68 -21.87 12.31
N ALA A 20 -13.85 -22.18 11.74
CA ALA A 20 -14.25 -21.66 10.43
C ALA A 20 -14.38 -20.13 10.43
N MET A 21 -14.97 -19.55 11.47
CA MET A 21 -15.11 -18.10 11.62
C MET A 21 -13.75 -17.39 11.72
N LYS A 22 -12.80 -17.96 12.46
CA LYS A 22 -11.42 -17.43 12.54
C LYS A 22 -10.74 -17.41 11.17
N ILE A 23 -10.81 -18.52 10.43
CA ILE A 23 -10.22 -18.63 9.10
C ILE A 23 -10.81 -17.56 8.17
N ALA A 24 -12.14 -17.37 8.21
CA ALA A 24 -12.79 -16.34 7.41
C ALA A 24 -12.28 -14.92 7.73
N ILE A 25 -12.07 -14.59 9.02
CA ILE A 25 -11.52 -13.31 9.44
C ILE A 25 -10.08 -13.14 8.93
N ILE A 26 -9.22 -14.15 9.11
CA ILE A 26 -7.81 -14.11 8.69
C ILE A 26 -7.72 -13.91 7.17
N VAL A 27 -8.48 -14.68 6.39
CA VAL A 27 -8.50 -14.56 4.92
C VAL A 27 -8.96 -13.17 4.50
N THR A 28 -10.01 -12.64 5.14
CA THR A 28 -10.52 -11.29 4.83
C THR A 28 -9.46 -10.23 5.09
N LEU A 29 -8.80 -10.26 6.26
CA LEU A 29 -7.73 -9.32 6.60
C LEU A 29 -6.53 -9.42 5.65
N ALA A 30 -6.15 -10.65 5.27
CA ALA A 30 -5.05 -10.90 4.33
C ALA A 30 -5.34 -10.35 2.93
N VAL A 31 -6.57 -10.54 2.43
CA VAL A 31 -7.00 -10.00 1.13
C VAL A 31 -7.02 -8.47 1.16
N LEU A 32 -7.53 -7.86 2.22
CA LEU A 32 -7.53 -6.41 2.39
C LEU A 32 -6.12 -5.84 2.47
N SER A 33 -5.23 -6.45 3.27
CA SER A 33 -3.82 -6.05 3.37
C SER A 33 -3.14 -6.10 2.01
N THR A 34 -3.36 -7.17 1.24
CA THR A 34 -2.82 -7.33 -0.12
C THR A 34 -3.32 -6.24 -1.06
N GLY A 35 -4.63 -5.97 -1.08
CA GLY A 35 -5.22 -4.93 -1.93
C GLY A 35 -4.68 -3.54 -1.63
N VAL A 36 -4.53 -3.21 -0.35
CA VAL A 36 -3.94 -1.95 0.11
C VAL A 36 -2.44 -1.87 -0.25
N GLY A 37 -1.70 -2.96 -0.09
CA GLY A 37 -0.29 -3.05 -0.49
C GLY A 37 -0.08 -2.84 -1.99
N LEU A 38 -0.92 -3.44 -2.84
CA LEU A 38 -0.89 -3.24 -4.29
C LEU A 38 -1.17 -1.78 -4.67
N ARG A 39 -2.10 -1.11 -3.96
CA ARG A 39 -2.36 0.32 -4.16
C ARG A 39 -1.15 1.17 -3.80
N ALA A 40 -0.47 0.87 -2.70
CA ALA A 40 0.78 1.52 -2.32
C ALA A 40 1.86 1.33 -3.40
N ALA A 41 2.05 0.09 -3.87
CA ALA A 41 3.02 -0.25 -4.92
C ALA A 41 2.76 0.52 -6.22
N ARG A 42 1.49 0.67 -6.62
CA ARG A 42 1.13 1.48 -7.80
C ARG A 42 1.50 2.95 -7.63
N LEU A 43 1.38 3.51 -6.42
CA LEU A 43 1.77 4.89 -6.15
C LEU A 43 3.30 5.05 -6.17
N TRP A 44 4.04 4.10 -5.58
CA TRP A 44 5.50 4.05 -5.68
C TRP A 44 5.98 3.97 -7.13
N TYR A 45 5.34 3.13 -7.94
CA TYR A 45 5.64 3.05 -9.38
C TYR A 45 5.39 4.38 -10.09
N ARG A 46 4.27 5.07 -9.79
CA ARG A 46 4.00 6.40 -10.36
C ARG A 46 5.03 7.44 -9.90
N ALA A 47 5.43 7.42 -8.64
CA ALA A 47 6.45 8.32 -8.12
C ALA A 47 7.81 8.11 -8.81
N SER A 48 8.17 6.85 -9.07
CA SER A 48 9.42 6.50 -9.78
C SER A 48 9.47 6.99 -11.23
N LYS A 49 8.32 7.34 -11.83
CA LYS A 49 8.21 7.86 -13.20
C LYS A 49 8.23 9.39 -13.27
N VAL A 50 8.33 10.09 -12.14
CA VAL A 50 8.44 11.54 -12.15
C VAL A 50 9.82 11.93 -12.68
N SER A 51 9.86 12.51 -13.87
CA SER A 51 11.08 12.95 -14.53
C SER A 51 11.37 14.42 -14.26
N ILE A 52 12.64 14.74 -14.09
CA ILE A 52 13.13 16.12 -14.02
C ILE A 52 13.34 16.60 -15.46
N VAL A 53 12.45 17.45 -15.96
CA VAL A 53 12.52 17.99 -17.32
C VAL A 53 12.36 19.51 -17.26
N PRO A 54 13.37 20.30 -17.67
CA PRO A 54 13.25 21.75 -17.74
C PRO A 54 12.25 22.16 -18.82
N TYR A 55 11.64 23.33 -18.64
CA TYR A 55 10.55 23.81 -19.51
C TYR A 55 10.92 23.77 -21.01
N TRP A 56 12.13 24.22 -21.35
CA TRP A 56 12.58 24.22 -22.74
C TRP A 56 12.83 22.81 -23.31
N ALA A 57 13.05 21.79 -22.48
CA ALA A 57 13.17 20.40 -22.92
C ALA A 57 11.81 19.69 -23.04
N SER A 58 10.75 20.30 -22.51
CA SER A 58 9.38 19.76 -22.56
C SER A 58 8.61 20.17 -23.82
N ASP A 59 9.01 21.25 -24.49
CA ASP A 59 8.46 21.69 -25.77
C ASP A 59 9.48 21.43 -26.90
N PRO A 60 9.13 20.63 -27.93
CA PRO A 60 10.01 20.36 -29.06
C PRO A 60 10.49 21.61 -29.81
N ASN A 61 9.77 22.73 -29.70
CA ASN A 61 10.10 23.99 -30.37
C ASN A 61 10.87 24.96 -29.46
N ALA A 62 11.03 24.64 -28.18
CA ALA A 62 11.79 25.48 -27.27
C ALA A 62 13.29 25.17 -27.39
N ILE A 63 14.09 26.23 -27.29
CA ILE A 63 15.55 26.16 -27.38
C ILE A 63 16.11 26.42 -25.98
N GLU A 64 17.18 25.71 -25.62
CA GLU A 64 17.89 25.98 -24.37
C GLU A 64 18.36 27.45 -24.34
N PRO A 65 18.13 28.19 -23.23
CA PRO A 65 18.64 29.54 -23.08
C PRO A 65 20.17 29.59 -23.23
N VAL A 66 20.67 30.48 -24.09
CA VAL A 66 22.13 30.71 -24.26
C VAL A 66 22.75 31.28 -22.97
N ASP A 67 21.95 32.02 -22.20
CA ASP A 67 22.33 32.52 -20.88
C ASP A 67 22.39 31.36 -19.87
N LYS A 68 23.59 31.12 -19.35
CA LYS A 68 23.85 30.03 -18.38
C LYS A 68 23.04 30.16 -17.10
N TYR A 69 22.79 31.38 -16.63
CA TYR A 69 22.00 31.61 -15.42
C TYR A 69 20.53 31.23 -15.65
N LEU A 70 19.95 31.60 -16.79
CA LEU A 70 18.59 31.22 -17.16
C LEU A 70 18.45 29.69 -17.37
N SER A 71 19.43 29.05 -18.02
CA SER A 71 19.44 27.58 -18.14
C SER A 71 19.48 26.92 -16.75
N GLN A 72 20.38 27.34 -15.86
CA GLN A 72 20.49 26.80 -14.50
C GLN A 72 19.21 26.99 -13.67
N LEU A 73 18.55 28.15 -13.81
CA LEU A 73 17.30 28.45 -13.12
C LEU A 73 16.16 27.55 -13.62
N SER A 74 16.12 27.26 -14.92
CA SER A 74 15.15 26.32 -15.51
C SER A 74 15.32 24.89 -15.01
N TRP A 75 16.56 24.43 -14.83
CA TRP A 75 16.85 23.13 -14.22
C TRP A 75 16.45 23.10 -12.74
N THR A 76 16.78 24.16 -12.00
CA THR A 76 16.46 24.26 -10.58
C THR A 76 14.95 24.19 -10.35
N THR A 77 14.18 24.93 -11.13
CA THR A 77 12.71 24.91 -11.05
C THR A 77 12.13 23.55 -11.43
N ALA A 78 12.65 22.89 -12.47
CA ALA A 78 12.23 21.53 -12.84
C ALA A 78 12.53 20.49 -11.76
N ILE A 79 13.70 20.58 -11.11
CA ILE A 79 14.07 19.74 -9.98
C ILE A 79 13.08 19.94 -8.83
N MET A 80 12.82 21.19 -8.45
CA MET A 80 11.86 21.50 -7.38
C MET A 80 10.47 20.96 -7.68
N GLN A 81 9.99 21.14 -8.92
CA GLN A 81 8.67 20.67 -9.34
C GLN A 81 8.57 19.14 -9.33
N ALA A 82 9.60 18.44 -9.83
CA ALA A 82 9.68 16.99 -9.79
C ALA A 82 9.71 16.46 -8.35
N TYR A 83 10.48 17.10 -7.46
CA TYR A 83 10.49 16.72 -6.05
C TYR A 83 9.14 16.92 -5.38
N GLN A 84 8.45 18.03 -5.66
CA GLN A 84 7.13 18.28 -5.09
C GLN A 84 6.12 17.22 -5.53
N GLN A 85 6.07 16.91 -6.84
CA GLN A 85 5.18 15.87 -7.37
C GLN A 85 5.55 14.48 -6.83
N GLY A 86 6.84 14.16 -6.78
CA GLY A 86 7.34 12.91 -6.21
C GLY A 86 6.99 12.78 -4.72
N ALA A 87 7.15 13.85 -3.94
CA ALA A 87 6.82 13.89 -2.53
C ALA A 87 5.32 13.64 -2.29
N GLU A 88 4.43 14.29 -3.04
CA GLU A 88 2.98 14.06 -2.89
C GLU A 88 2.59 12.60 -3.15
N LEU A 89 3.17 11.97 -4.17
CA LEU A 89 2.93 10.56 -4.49
C LEU A 89 3.52 9.66 -3.40
N ASN A 90 4.72 9.96 -2.91
CA ASN A 90 5.40 9.19 -1.86
C ASN A 90 4.64 9.27 -0.52
N THR A 91 4.14 10.44 -0.13
CA THR A 91 3.32 10.58 1.09
C THR A 91 2.08 9.71 1.01
N LYS A 92 1.38 9.71 -0.13
CA LYS A 92 0.21 8.84 -0.35
C LYS A 92 0.61 7.37 -0.32
N ALA A 93 1.70 7.00 -0.99
CA ALA A 93 2.20 5.62 -1.00
C ALA A 93 2.57 5.12 0.40
N ALA A 94 3.23 5.96 1.20
CA ALA A 94 3.59 5.67 2.58
C ALA A 94 2.35 5.44 3.47
N ALA A 95 1.31 6.27 3.33
CA ALA A 95 0.05 6.09 4.07
C ALA A 95 -0.60 4.73 3.78
N TRP A 96 -0.67 4.32 2.50
CA TRP A 96 -1.18 3.00 2.12
C TRP A 96 -0.26 1.87 2.59
N THR A 97 1.05 2.07 2.58
CA THR A 97 2.01 1.09 3.11
C THR A 97 1.78 0.87 4.62
N ALA A 98 1.59 1.94 5.38
CA ALA A 98 1.30 1.85 6.81
C ALA A 98 0.01 1.07 7.08
N ALA A 99 -1.05 1.34 6.31
CA ALA A 99 -2.31 0.61 6.40
C ALA A 99 -2.15 -0.89 6.04
N ALA A 100 -1.37 -1.22 5.00
CA ALA A 100 -1.09 -2.59 4.61
C ALA A 100 -0.38 -3.35 5.74
N THR A 101 0.67 -2.76 6.31
CA THR A 101 1.45 -3.33 7.42
C THR A 101 0.58 -3.52 8.66
N PHE A 102 -0.28 -2.56 8.99
CA PHE A 102 -1.19 -2.67 10.11
C PHE A 102 -2.20 -3.83 9.93
N LEU A 103 -2.82 -3.95 8.76
CA LEU A 103 -3.70 -5.08 8.45
C LEU A 103 -2.96 -6.42 8.46
N GLY A 104 -1.72 -6.45 7.97
CA GLY A 104 -0.86 -7.62 8.03
C GLY A 104 -0.55 -8.03 9.47
N MET A 105 -0.25 -7.05 10.34
CA MET A 105 -0.07 -7.27 11.77
C MET A 105 -1.33 -7.87 12.41
N LEU A 106 -2.52 -7.31 12.14
CA LEU A 106 -3.78 -7.86 12.65
C LEU A 106 -4.03 -9.29 12.17
N THR A 107 -3.68 -9.59 10.92
CA THR A 107 -3.78 -10.94 10.33
C THR A 107 -2.91 -11.93 11.11
N THR A 108 -1.65 -11.57 11.39
CA THR A 108 -0.73 -12.39 12.17
C THR A 108 -1.22 -12.60 13.60
N LEU A 109 -1.70 -11.55 14.26
CA LEU A 109 -2.24 -11.65 15.63
C LEU A 109 -3.47 -12.55 15.70
N ALA A 110 -4.39 -12.43 14.73
CA ALA A 110 -5.57 -13.30 14.64
C ALA A 110 -5.20 -14.78 14.46
N GLY A 111 -4.13 -15.07 13.71
CA GLY A 111 -3.62 -16.43 13.51
C GLY A 111 -2.95 -17.04 14.75
N LEU A 112 -2.42 -16.23 15.66
CA LEU A 112 -1.73 -16.70 16.87
C LEU A 112 -2.69 -17.16 17.98
N VAL A 113 -3.97 -16.79 17.93
CA VAL A 113 -4.93 -17.17 18.98
C VAL A 113 -5.27 -18.67 18.87
N PRO A 114 -4.87 -19.50 19.86
CA PRO A 114 -5.10 -20.94 19.81
C PRO A 114 -6.59 -21.29 19.72
N CYS A 115 -6.88 -22.44 19.11
CA CYS A 115 -8.21 -23.03 18.97
C CYS A 115 -8.58 -23.86 20.20
#